data_AF-A0A929IH83-F1
#
_entry.id   AF-A0A929IH83-F1
#
_cell.length_a   1.000
_cell.length_b   1.000
_cell.length_c   1.000
_cell.angle_alpha   90.00
_cell.angle_beta   90.00
_cell.angle_gamma   90.00
#
_symmetry.space_group_name_H-M   'P 1'
#
loop_
_entity.id
_entity.type
_entity.pdbx_description
1 polymer ?
#
loop_
_entity_poly.entity_id
_entity_poly.type
_entity_poly.pdbx_seq_one_letter_code
_entity_poly.pdbx_strand_id
1 'polypeptide(L)'
;NIDNLGTVHPDTMWWHYDLGNVKERPFSEIWSDVSDPIMAGLKASPRRIKGRCGECSHFAICGGNTRVRAQRLTGDPWEEDPACYLSDAEIGVSSGQRIVNRPYRGKSDEAAALR
;
A
#
# COMPACT_ATOMS: atom_id res chain seq x y z
N ASN A 1 5.17 8.67 -9.16
CA ASN A 1 5.68 8.34 -10.51
C ASN A 1 4.78 9.05 -11.54
N ILE A 2 5.31 9.53 -12.66
CA ILE A 2 4.51 10.15 -13.73
C ILE A 2 4.80 9.37 -15.00
N ASP A 3 3.76 8.82 -15.64
CA ASP A 3 3.92 7.99 -16.84
C ASP A 3 4.11 8.84 -18.13
N ASN A 4 4.28 8.17 -19.27
CA ASN A 4 4.48 8.84 -20.57
C ASN A 4 3.22 9.53 -21.11
N LEU A 5 2.05 9.26 -20.54
CA LEU A 5 0.78 9.93 -20.86
C LEU A 5 0.53 11.15 -19.96
N GLY A 6 1.32 11.32 -18.90
CA GLY A 6 1.22 12.40 -17.91
C GLY A 6 0.43 12.01 -16.66
N THR A 7 -0.02 10.76 -16.53
CA THR A 7 -0.77 10.28 -15.38
C THR A 7 0.16 10.11 -14.18
N VAL A 8 -0.29 10.60 -13.02
CA VAL A 8 0.44 10.52 -11.76
C VAL A 8 0.00 9.28 -11.00
N HIS A 9 0.96 8.44 -10.64
CA HIS A 9 0.79 7.27 -9.78
C HIS A 9 1.54 7.46 -8.46
N PRO A 10 1.12 6.83 -7.36
CA PRO A 10 1.86 6.88 -6.09
C PRO A 10 3.34 6.52 -6.22
N ASP A 11 3.63 5.37 -6.83
CA ASP A 11 4.98 4.90 -7.17
C ASP A 11 4.94 4.02 -8.44
N THR A 12 6.08 3.44 -8.82
CA THR A 12 6.22 2.65 -10.05
C THR A 12 5.47 1.32 -10.06
N MET A 13 4.93 0.87 -8.92
CA MET A 13 4.18 -0.37 -8.78
C MET A 13 2.65 -0.14 -8.78
N TRP A 14 2.19 1.11 -8.82
CA TRP A 14 0.78 1.50 -8.78
C TRP A 14 0.20 1.93 -10.13
N TRP A 15 0.64 1.33 -11.23
CA TRP A 15 0.17 1.68 -12.59
C TRP A 15 -1.33 1.51 -12.83
N HIS A 16 -2.05 0.85 -11.91
CA HIS A 16 -3.50 0.68 -11.95
C HIS A 16 -4.27 1.76 -11.20
N TYR A 17 -3.59 2.68 -10.52
CA TYR A 17 -4.19 3.68 -9.66
C TYR A 17 -3.78 5.09 -10.10
N ASP A 18 -4.77 5.86 -10.56
CA ASP A 18 -4.57 7.17 -11.16
C ASP A 18 -4.90 8.26 -10.14
N LEU A 19 -3.94 9.14 -9.85
CA LEU A 19 -4.12 10.29 -8.96
C LEU A 19 -4.53 11.57 -9.72
N GLY A 20 -4.49 11.53 -11.05
CA GLY A 20 -4.74 12.64 -11.95
C GLY A 20 -3.66 12.76 -13.03
N ASN A 21 -3.76 13.79 -13.88
CA ASN A 21 -2.85 13.99 -15.00
C ASN A 21 -2.24 15.40 -14.99
N VAL A 22 -0.92 15.51 -15.18
CA VAL A 22 -0.19 16.79 -15.15
C VAL A 22 -0.50 17.72 -16.33
N LYS A 23 -1.14 17.21 -17.38
CA LYS A 23 -1.66 18.01 -18.50
C LYS A 23 -2.95 18.77 -18.13
N GLU A 24 -3.61 18.37 -17.04
CA GLU A 24 -4.90 18.92 -16.60
C GLU A 24 -4.76 19.75 -15.32
N ARG A 25 -3.93 19.32 -14.38
CA ARG A 25 -3.74 19.96 -13.07
C ARG A 25 -2.25 20.02 -12.70
N PRO A 26 -1.75 21.10 -12.05
CA PRO A 26 -0.36 21.16 -11.60
C PRO A 26 0.00 19.98 -10.70
N PHE A 27 1.21 19.42 -10.88
CA PHE A 27 1.68 18.28 -10.08
C PHE A 27 1.64 18.57 -8.57
N SER A 28 1.94 19.81 -8.15
CA SER A 28 1.89 20.22 -6.75
C SER A 28 0.52 20.05 -6.12
N GLU A 29 -0.55 20.30 -6.88
CA GLU A 29 -1.93 20.12 -6.43
C GLU A 29 -2.27 18.63 -6.39
N ILE A 30 -1.97 17.87 -7.45
CA ILE A 30 -2.19 16.42 -7.50
C ILE A 30 -1.47 15.72 -6.33
N TRP A 31 -0.20 16.05 -6.12
CA TRP A 31 0.63 15.39 -5.14
C TRP A 31 0.31 15.78 -3.70
N SER A 32 -0.29 16.95 -3.47
CA SER A 32 -0.65 17.40 -2.12
C SER A 32 -2.09 17.06 -1.73
N ASP A 33 -2.91 16.66 -2.71
CA ASP A 33 -4.31 16.28 -2.51
C ASP A 33 -4.44 15.01 -1.66
N VAL A 34 -5.10 15.13 -0.51
CA VAL A 34 -5.39 14.03 0.43
C VAL A 34 -6.88 13.72 0.50
N SER A 35 -7.68 14.24 -0.44
CA SER A 35 -9.07 13.79 -0.60
C SER A 35 -9.15 12.35 -1.11
N ASP A 36 -8.11 11.89 -1.82
CA ASP A 36 -7.91 10.50 -2.19
C ASP A 36 -7.48 9.64 -0.97
N PRO A 37 -8.22 8.58 -0.62
CA PRO A 37 -7.91 7.75 0.55
C PRO A 37 -6.55 7.05 0.51
N ILE A 38 -6.06 6.68 -0.68
CA ILE A 38 -4.72 6.09 -0.86
C ILE A 38 -3.66 7.14 -0.55
N MET A 39 -3.80 8.35 -1.10
CA MET A 39 -2.86 9.43 -0.82
C MET A 39 -2.86 9.86 0.65
N ALA A 40 -4.06 9.98 1.25
CA ALA A 40 -4.20 10.29 2.67
C ALA A 40 -3.45 9.27 3.55
N GLY A 41 -3.63 7.97 3.27
CA GLY A 41 -2.96 6.93 4.04
C GLY A 41 -1.47 6.80 3.74
N LEU A 42 -1.02 7.01 2.49
CA LEU A 42 0.40 6.92 2.12
C LEU A 42 1.23 8.05 2.75
N LYS A 43 0.63 9.24 2.90
CA LYS A 43 1.24 10.42 3.53
C LYS A 43 1.12 10.46 5.05
N ALA A 44 0.27 9.64 5.64
CA ALA A 44 0.14 9.57 7.10
C ALA A 44 1.48 9.16 7.75
N SER A 45 1.84 9.82 8.86
CA SER A 45 3.05 9.53 9.61
C SER A 45 2.75 9.55 11.12
N PRO A 46 2.85 8.40 11.83
CA PRO A 46 3.00 7.05 11.27
C PRO A 46 1.74 6.62 10.50
N ARG A 47 1.91 5.77 9.48
CA ARG A 47 0.76 5.12 8.82
C ARG A 47 0.05 4.18 9.81
N ARG A 48 -1.26 4.07 9.70
CA ARG A 48 -2.06 3.09 10.45
C ARG A 48 -2.22 1.83 9.61
N ILE A 49 -1.69 0.71 10.10
CA ILE A 49 -1.62 -0.56 9.36
C ILE A 49 -2.12 -1.67 10.29
N LYS A 50 -2.93 -2.56 9.75
CA LYS A 50 -3.53 -3.69 10.45
C LYS A 50 -2.56 -4.87 10.54
N GLY A 51 -3.05 -5.95 11.15
CA GLY A 51 -2.30 -7.19 11.35
C GLY A 51 -1.03 -6.97 12.16
N ARG A 52 -0.06 -7.86 11.98
CA ARG A 52 1.19 -7.85 12.75
C ARG A 52 2.03 -6.60 12.56
N CYS A 53 1.81 -5.88 11.45
CA CYS A 53 2.53 -4.63 11.17
C CYS A 53 2.13 -3.52 12.15
N GLY A 54 0.90 -3.52 12.67
CA GLY A 54 0.41 -2.48 13.59
C GLY A 54 1.09 -2.51 14.97
N GLU A 55 1.65 -3.65 15.36
CA GLU A 55 2.32 -3.86 16.66
C GLU A 55 3.83 -4.15 16.50
N CYS A 56 4.35 -4.09 15.28
CA CYS A 56 5.72 -4.46 14.95
C CYS A 56 6.75 -3.47 15.54
N SER A 57 7.75 -4.00 16.25
CA SER A 57 8.85 -3.23 16.83
C SER A 57 9.70 -2.47 15.80
N HIS A 58 9.76 -2.95 14.56
CA HIS A 58 10.52 -2.35 13.45
C HIS A 58 9.67 -1.40 12.58
N PHE A 59 8.43 -1.10 12.97
CA PHE A 59 7.51 -0.33 12.15
C PHE A 59 8.02 1.07 11.81
N ALA A 60 8.70 1.74 12.74
CA ALA A 60 9.26 3.07 12.50
C ALA A 60 10.30 3.11 11.37
N ILE A 61 10.93 1.97 11.07
CA ILE A 61 11.94 1.84 10.00
C ILE A 61 11.29 1.33 8.71
N CYS A 62 10.46 0.29 8.82
CA CYS A 62 9.88 -0.40 7.66
C CYS A 62 8.62 0.28 7.11
N GLY A 63 7.84 0.94 7.98
CA GLY A 63 6.53 1.51 7.67
C GLY A 63 5.50 0.48 7.19
N GLY A 64 5.74 -0.82 7.42
CA GLY A 64 4.95 -1.97 6.96
C GLY A 64 5.20 -2.43 5.52
N ASN A 65 6.27 -1.97 4.85
CA ASN A 65 6.65 -2.40 3.49
C ASN A 65 5.64 -2.04 2.36
N THR A 66 5.27 -2.95 1.45
CA THR A 66 4.70 -2.60 0.13
C THR A 66 3.17 -2.57 0.16
N ARG A 67 2.59 -1.37 -0.04
CA ARG A 67 1.14 -1.16 0.06
C ARG A 67 0.35 -1.75 -1.10
N VAL A 68 0.88 -1.66 -2.32
CA VAL A 68 0.23 -2.28 -3.48
C VAL A 68 0.13 -3.80 -3.32
N ARG A 69 1.12 -4.45 -2.71
CA ARG A 69 1.07 -5.90 -2.50
C ARG A 69 -0.03 -6.29 -1.51
N ALA A 70 -0.14 -5.56 -0.40
CA ALA A 70 -1.25 -5.74 0.54
C ALA A 70 -2.60 -5.55 -0.19
N GLN A 71 -2.74 -4.46 -0.95
CA GLN A 71 -3.97 -4.17 -1.71
C GLN A 71 -4.32 -5.27 -2.71
N ARG A 72 -3.38 -5.69 -3.56
CA ARG A 72 -3.66 -6.67 -4.62
C ARG A 72 -4.06 -8.04 -4.07
N LEU A 73 -3.50 -8.43 -2.93
CA LEU A 73 -3.76 -9.75 -2.35
C LEU A 73 -5.00 -9.81 -1.46
N THR A 74 -5.30 -8.71 -0.76
CA THR A 74 -6.33 -8.66 0.29
C THR A 74 -7.51 -7.76 -0.05
N GLY A 75 -7.34 -6.82 -0.99
CA GLY A 75 -8.31 -5.79 -1.34
C GLY A 75 -8.12 -4.52 -0.50
N ASP A 76 -7.27 -4.56 0.53
CA ASP A 76 -7.02 -3.46 1.45
C ASP A 76 -5.51 -3.13 1.50
N PRO A 77 -5.10 -1.91 1.07
CA PRO A 77 -3.70 -1.49 1.14
C PRO A 77 -3.17 -1.37 2.58
N TRP A 78 -4.05 -1.29 3.58
CA TRP A 78 -3.69 -1.08 4.99
C TRP A 78 -3.62 -2.38 5.80
N GLU A 79 -3.73 -3.53 5.15
CA GLU A 79 -3.39 -4.82 5.76
C GLU A 79 -1.88 -4.99 5.94
N GLU A 80 -1.50 -6.02 6.72
CA GLU A 80 -0.11 -6.42 6.84
C GLU A 80 0.48 -6.85 5.49
N ASP A 81 1.79 -6.67 5.34
CA ASP A 81 2.47 -7.11 4.14
C ASP A 81 2.76 -8.61 4.17
N PRO A 82 2.14 -9.42 3.30
CA PRO A 82 2.28 -10.88 3.34
C PRO A 82 3.70 -11.35 3.00
N ALA A 83 4.52 -10.53 2.33
CA ALA A 83 5.89 -10.89 1.98
C ALA A 83 6.93 -10.58 3.06
N CYS A 84 6.53 -10.00 4.21
CA CYS A 84 7.46 -9.74 5.30
C CYS A 84 8.03 -11.07 5.84
N TYR A 85 9.33 -11.32 5.70
CA TYR A 85 9.92 -12.62 6.01
C TYR A 85 10.16 -12.85 7.52
N LEU A 86 10.16 -11.77 8.32
CA LEU A 86 10.39 -11.86 9.77
C LEU A 86 9.28 -12.65 10.46
N SER A 87 9.66 -13.43 11.45
CA SER A 87 8.76 -14.12 12.36
C SER A 87 8.11 -13.16 13.36
N ASP A 88 7.01 -13.60 13.97
CA ASP A 88 6.30 -12.80 14.99
C ASP A 88 7.18 -12.53 16.22
N ALA A 89 8.07 -13.48 16.56
CA ALA A 89 9.07 -13.32 17.61
C ALA A 89 10.10 -12.22 17.28
N GLU A 90 10.60 -12.16 16.04
CA GLU A 90 11.58 -11.13 15.62
C GLU A 90 10.99 -9.71 15.59
N ILE A 91 9.67 -9.59 15.37
CA ILE A 91 8.96 -8.30 15.36
C ILE A 91 8.29 -7.96 16.70
N GLY A 92 8.38 -8.85 17.70
CA GLY A 92 7.88 -8.63 19.05
C GLY A 92 6.36 -8.70 19.21
N VAL A 93 5.65 -9.48 18.38
CA VAL A 93 4.19 -9.64 18.46
C VAL A 93 3.81 -11.06 18.85
N SER A 94 2.59 -11.23 19.39
CA SER A 94 2.04 -12.55 19.67
C SER A 94 1.77 -13.30 18.38
N SER A 95 2.04 -14.61 18.35
CA SER A 95 1.76 -15.43 17.17
C SER A 95 0.26 -15.41 16.83
N GLY A 96 -0.05 -15.06 15.58
CA GLY A 96 -1.42 -14.90 15.10
C GLY A 96 -1.64 -15.47 13.70
N GLN A 97 -2.87 -15.32 13.20
CA GLN A 97 -3.16 -15.67 11.81
C GLN A 97 -2.47 -14.66 10.89
N ARG A 98 -1.62 -15.17 10.00
CA ARG A 98 -0.87 -14.37 9.02
C ARG A 98 -1.50 -14.44 7.63
N ILE A 99 -1.45 -13.34 6.89
CA ILE A 99 -1.84 -13.29 5.48
C ILE A 99 -0.84 -14.10 4.66
N VAL A 100 -1.38 -15.07 3.92
CA VAL A 100 -0.58 -15.98 3.08
C VAL A 100 -0.09 -15.24 1.84
N ASN A 101 1.23 -15.23 1.64
CA ASN A 101 1.82 -14.74 0.40
C ASN A 101 1.55 -15.73 -0.73
N ARG A 102 0.82 -15.28 -1.76
CA ARG A 102 0.52 -16.07 -2.95
C ARG A 102 0.94 -15.33 -4.21
N PRO A 103 1.41 -16.04 -5.27
CA PRO A 103 1.70 -15.42 -6.55
C PRO A 103 0.46 -14.73 -7.13
N TYR A 104 0.65 -13.56 -7.75
CA TYR A 104 -0.40 -12.87 -8.49
C TYR A 104 -0.61 -13.53 -9.86
N ARG A 105 -1.81 -14.05 -10.16
CA ARG A 105 -2.12 -14.74 -11.43
C ARG A 105 -2.95 -13.89 -12.40
N GLY A 106 -3.28 -12.65 -12.05
CA GLY A 106 -3.98 -11.71 -12.92
C GLY A 106 -5.14 -11.00 -12.22
N LYS A 107 -5.92 -10.22 -12.98
CA LYS A 107 -7.00 -9.37 -12.42
C LYS A 107 -8.09 -10.16 -11.67
N SER A 108 -8.26 -11.45 -11.96
CA SER A 108 -9.17 -12.34 -11.23
C SER A 108 -8.73 -12.62 -9.80
N ASP A 109 -7.44 -12.46 -9.49
CA ASP A 109 -6.86 -12.66 -8.16
C ASP A 109 -6.91 -11.39 -7.30
N GLU A 110 -7.23 -10.25 -7.91
CA GLU A 110 -7.46 -9.01 -7.16
C GLU A 110 -8.71 -9.23 -6.30
N ALA A 111 -8.51 -9.28 -4.99
CA ALA A 111 -9.64 -9.19 -4.06
C ALA A 111 -10.42 -7.92 -4.42
N ALA A 112 -11.75 -8.05 -4.55
CA ALA A 112 -12.62 -7.00 -5.07
C ALA A 112 -12.29 -5.67 -4.38
N ALA A 113 -11.58 -4.78 -5.08
CA ALA A 113 -11.17 -3.51 -4.54
C ALA A 113 -12.44 -2.72 -4.22
N LEU A 114 -12.48 -2.11 -3.02
CA LEU A 114 -13.49 -1.11 -2.67
C LEU A 114 -13.53 -0.07 -3.78
N ARG A 115 -14.64 -0.04 -4.52
CA ARG A 115 -14.97 1.02 -5.48
C ARG A 115 -15.43 2.26 -4.72
#